data_AF-A0A7V9QZX6-F1
#
_entry.id   AF-A0A7V9QZX6-F1
#
_cell.length_a   1.000
_cell.length_b   1.000
_cell.length_c   1.000
_cell.angle_alpha   90.00
_cell.angle_beta   90.00
_cell.angle_gamma   90.00
#
_symmetry.space_group_name_H-M   'P 1'
#
loop_
_entity.id
_entity.type
_entity.pdbx_description
1 polymer ?
#
loop_
_entity_poly.entity_id
_entity_poly.type
_entity_poly.pdbx_seq_one_letter_code
_entity_poly.pdbx_strand_id
1 'polypeptide(L)' 'GALTVIVGIQPDVAFAMVSLGMGTGMVHAALDLEEGMDYLDSQIPNKTGSRSP' A
#
# COMPACT_ATOMS: atom_id res chain seq x y z
N GLY A 1 -12.78 5.48 -3.69
CA GLY A 1 -11.59 4.62 -3.86
C GLY A 1 -10.95 4.42 -2.51
N ALA A 2 -10.40 3.24 -2.24
CA ALA A 2 -9.63 2.96 -1.04
C ALA A 2 -8.16 2.80 -1.43
N LEU A 3 -7.25 3.24 -0.56
CA LEU A 3 -5.84 2.90 -0.68
C LEU A 3 -5.68 1.41 -0.35
N THR A 4 -4.88 0.67 -1.13
CA THR A 4 -4.69 -0.78 -0.94
C THR A 4 -3.21 -1.12 -0.99
N VAL A 5 -2.82 -1.98 -0.06
CA VAL A 5 -1.47 -2.52 0.08
C VAL A 5 -1.56 -4.04 0.10
N ILE A 6 -0.75 -4.71 -0.72
CA ILE A 6 -0.61 -6.17 -0.76
C ILE A 6 0.64 -6.54 0.05
N VAL A 7 0.53 -7.51 0.94
CA VAL A 7 1.64 -7.94 1.82
C VAL A 7 1.94 -9.42 1.65
N GLY A 8 3.20 -9.82 1.83
CA GLY A 8 3.60 -11.23 1.79
C GLY A 8 3.43 -11.91 0.43
N ILE A 9 3.49 -11.13 -0.66
CA ILE A 9 3.41 -11.66 -2.01
C ILE A 9 4.64 -12.49 -2.35
N GLN A 10 4.43 -13.70 -2.89
CA GLN A 10 5.55 -14.52 -3.35
C GLN A 10 6.24 -13.85 -4.56
N PRO A 11 7.58 -13.96 -4.68
CA PRO A 11 8.33 -13.36 -5.79
C PRO A 11 7.76 -13.71 -7.18
N ASP A 12 7.37 -14.96 -7.39
CA ASP A 12 6.81 -15.44 -8.66
C ASP A 12 5.47 -14.76 -9.00
N VAL A 13 4.66 -14.48 -7.98
CA VAL A 13 3.36 -13.80 -8.14
C VAL A 13 3.59 -12.32 -8.42
N ALA A 14 4.53 -11.67 -7.73
CA ALA A 14 4.89 -10.28 -8.00
C ALA A 14 5.41 -10.11 -9.43
N PHE A 15 6.23 -11.05 -9.92
CA PHE A 15 6.74 -11.05 -11.28
C PHE A 15 5.63 -11.22 -12.33
N ALA A 16 4.69 -12.13 -12.08
CA ALA A 16 3.51 -12.29 -12.93
C ALA A 16 2.65 -11.02 -12.97
N MET A 17 2.48 -10.34 -11.83
CA MET A 17 1.70 -9.10 -11.77
C MET A 17 2.32 -7.97 -12.59
N VAL A 18 3.65 -7.83 -12.55
CA VAL A 18 4.38 -6.88 -13.42
C VAL A 18 4.21 -7.25 -14.89
N SER A 19 4.35 -8.54 -15.23
CA SER A 19 4.22 -9.04 -16.61
C SER A 19 2.82 -8.83 -17.20
N LEU A 20 1.79 -8.86 -16.35
CA LEU A 20 0.40 -8.59 -16.70
C LEU A 20 0.05 -7.09 -16.73
N GLY A 21 1.02 -6.20 -16.50
CA GLY A 21 0.82 -4.75 -16.53
C GLY A 21 0.20 -4.16 -15.26
N MET A 22 0.17 -4.90 -14.14
CA MET A 22 -0.40 -4.44 -12.87
C MET A 22 0.61 -3.70 -11.96
N GLY A 23 1.92 -3.76 -12.26
CA GLY A 23 2.98 -3.37 -11.34
C GLY A 23 3.38 -1.89 -11.25
N THR A 24 2.81 -0.99 -12.05
CA THR A 24 3.41 0.35 -12.29
C THR A 24 2.66 1.55 -11.69
N GLY A 25 1.64 1.36 -10.84
CA GLY A 25 1.09 2.53 -10.13
C GLY A 25 -0.23 2.39 -9.37
N MET A 26 -0.89 1.23 -9.39
CA MET A 26 -2.23 1.10 -8.79
C MET A 26 -2.25 0.45 -7.39
N VAL A 27 -1.25 -0.36 -7.04
CA VAL A 27 -1.24 -1.10 -5.76
C VAL A 27 0.18 -1.14 -5.20
N HIS A 28 0.35 -0.74 -3.94
CA HIS A 28 1.63 -0.88 -3.24
C HIS A 28 1.80 -2.31 -2.74
N ALA A 29 3.04 -2.81 -2.75
CA ALA A 29 3.40 -4.11 -2.20
C ALA A 29 4.44 -3.93 -1.08
N ALA A 30 4.29 -4.67 0.01
CA ALA A 30 5.25 -4.73 1.11
C ALA A 30 5.65 -6.19 1.38
N LEU A 31 6.84 -6.39 1.97
CA LEU A 31 7.38 -7.73 2.22
C LEU A 31 6.64 -8.43 3.37
N ASP A 32 6.23 -7.66 4.37
CA ASP A 32 5.50 -8.12 5.54
C ASP A 32 4.32 -7.19 5.88
N LEU A 33 3.53 -7.59 6.87
CA LEU A 33 2.35 -6.85 7.28
C LEU A 33 2.70 -5.54 7.99
N GLU A 34 3.78 -5.54 8.78
CA GLU A 34 4.19 -4.40 9.62
C GLU A 34 4.61 -3.23 8.73
N GLU A 35 5.49 -3.48 7.75
CA GLU A 35 5.87 -2.52 6.72
C GLU A 35 4.64 -2.02 5.93
N GLY A 36 3.71 -2.92 5.60
CA GLY A 36 2.50 -2.56 4.86
C GLY A 36 1.55 -1.64 5.64
N MET A 37 1.46 -1.83 6.97
CA MET A 37 0.66 -0.97 7.86
C MET A 37 1.33 0.37 8.11
N ASP A 38 2.63 0.41 8.33
CA ASP A 38 3.40 1.65 8.45
C ASP A 38 3.25 2.52 7.19
N TYR A 39 3.32 1.89 6.00
CA TYR A 39 3.06 2.58 4.74
C TYR A 39 1.61 3.10 4.68
N LEU A 40 0.61 2.28 5.01
CA LEU A 40 -0.79 2.70 4.98
C LEU A 40 -1.05 3.89 5.91
N ASP A 41 -0.54 3.84 7.14
CA ASP A 41 -0.68 4.89 8.14
C ASP A 41 0.01 6.19 7.71
N SER A 42 1.18 6.10 7.06
CA SER A 42 1.88 7.27 6.50
C SER A 42 1.08 8.00 5.42
N GLN A 43 0.20 7.26 4.72
CA GLN A 43 -0.60 7.78 3.61
C GLN A 43 -1.99 8.26 4.04
N ILE A 44 -2.40 8.00 5.27
CA ILE A 44 -3.63 8.54 5.84
C ILE A 44 -3.31 9.96 6.36
N PRO A 45 -3.71 11.05 5.65
CA PRO A 45 -3.52 12.39 6.17
C PRO A 45 -4.24 12.49 7.51
N ASN A 46 -3.48 12.86 8.54
CA ASN A 46 -3.95 12.96 9.92
C ASN A 46 -5.14 13.93 9.96
N LYS A 47 -6.38 13.41 9.98
CA LYS A 47 -7.60 14.22 9.95
C LYS A 47 -7.89 14.90 11.30
N THR A 48 -6.92 14.89 12.21
CA THR A 48 -7.05 15.43 13.56
C THR A 48 -6.22 16.71 13.67
N GLY A 49 -6.84 17.85 13.35
CA GLY A 49 -6.18 19.15 13.48
C GLY A 49 -7.03 20.40 13.25
N SER A 50 -8.34 20.28 12.94
CA SER A 50 -9.25 21.44 12.94
C SER A 50 -10.35 21.25 13.97
N ARG A 51 -9.99 21.38 15.25
CA ARG A 51 -10.90 21.90 16.26
C ARG A 51 -10.41 23.31 16.59
N SER A 52 -11.23 24.27 16.22
CA SER A 52 -11.11 25.70 16.50
C SER A 52 -10.81 26.01 17.96
N PRO A 53 -10.30 27.22 18.25
CA PRO A 53 -10.93 28.14 19.18
C PRO A 53 -11.96 29.02 18.46
#